data_AF-A0A1Z9QCK6-F1
#
_entry.id   AF-A0A1Z9QCK6-F1
#
_cell.length_a   1.000
_cell.length_b   1.000
_cell.length_c   1.000
_cell.angle_alpha   90.00
_cell.angle_beta   90.00
_cell.angle_gamma   90.00
#
_symmetry.space_group_name_H-M   'P 1'
#
loop_
_entity.id
_entity.type
_entity.pdbx_description
1 polymer ?
#
loop_
_entity_poly.entity_id
_entity_poly.type
_entity_poly.pdbx_seq_one_letter_code
_entity_poly.pdbx_strand_id
1 'polypeptide(L)'
;MERIRDQNFRAMYGAWDAIKNVEGRYPAHRLNWVAYIAGKRESRRLMGDVVLTGEDLRDGVVFEDGCVPCTWGIDTHHPDERYSKGHEGDEFIADFTRGKGYEYDGPYWIPYRCLYSRNIPNLFMAGRDISVTHEALGAVRVMKTTGAMGEIVGMAAAVCAANGCDPRAVYTKHLDELKALMAIGAGRSIEAGGQGRFRLPGRTALIQGSQLRYEPDREALGYWRTSTDTAAWRIRIAAPTVFEVLVTAACPESEAGSPFTLRFTDEAGGAVSLESNVAATRSWDDHRSRSVGTVELVAGDHLVVVESGRTSGPLMKLRHLELVPIVD
;
A
#
# COMPACT_ATOMS: atom_id res chain seq x y z
N MET A 1 10.83 6.50 -35.79
CA MET A 1 10.46 5.30 -35.00
C MET A 1 11.48 4.17 -35.21
N GLU A 2 11.74 3.75 -36.44
CA GLU A 2 12.70 2.67 -36.73
C GLU A 2 14.13 2.98 -36.25
N ARG A 3 14.63 4.19 -36.48
CA ARG A 3 15.97 4.62 -36.01
C ARG A 3 16.14 4.52 -34.48
N ILE A 4 15.12 4.88 -33.70
CA ILE A 4 15.14 4.80 -32.23
C ILE A 4 15.17 3.34 -31.77
N ARG A 5 14.39 2.47 -32.43
CA ARG A 5 14.43 1.02 -32.18
C ARG A 5 15.83 0.47 -32.41
N ASP A 6 16.46 0.82 -33.52
CA ASP A 6 17.76 0.28 -33.90
C ASP A 6 18.87 0.75 -32.95
N GLN A 7 18.80 1.99 -32.47
CA GLN A 7 19.69 2.50 -31.42
C GLN A 7 19.48 1.77 -30.09
N ASN A 8 18.23 1.51 -29.69
CA ASN A 8 17.95 0.71 -28.50
C ASN A 8 18.46 -0.73 -28.65
N PHE A 9 18.34 -1.32 -29.83
CA PHE A 9 18.92 -2.63 -30.13
C PHE A 9 20.43 -2.62 -30.02
N ARG A 10 21.09 -1.57 -30.52
CA ARG A 10 22.53 -1.41 -30.35
C ARG A 10 22.94 -1.41 -28.88
N ALA A 11 22.27 -0.62 -28.03
CA ALA A 11 22.51 -0.63 -26.58
C ALA A 11 22.30 -2.02 -25.98
N MET A 12 21.15 -2.63 -26.26
CA MET A 12 20.76 -3.90 -25.63
C MET A 12 21.62 -5.08 -26.09
N TYR A 13 21.89 -5.21 -27.39
CA TYR A 13 22.73 -6.30 -27.91
C TYR A 13 24.18 -6.12 -27.44
N GLY A 14 24.69 -4.88 -27.38
CA GLY A 14 26.00 -4.59 -26.83
C GLY A 14 26.11 -4.97 -25.35
N ALA A 15 25.12 -4.61 -24.53
CA ALA A 15 25.09 -5.01 -23.12
C ALA A 15 25.00 -6.54 -22.95
N TRP A 16 24.19 -7.21 -23.77
CA TRP A 16 24.08 -8.67 -23.74
C TRP A 16 25.39 -9.37 -24.14
N ASP A 17 26.07 -8.88 -25.19
CA ASP A 17 27.35 -9.41 -25.65
C ASP A 17 28.43 -9.25 -24.56
N ALA A 18 28.51 -8.07 -23.94
CA ALA A 18 29.43 -7.82 -22.84
C ALA A 18 29.19 -8.78 -21.66
N ILE A 19 27.95 -8.89 -21.19
CA ILE A 19 27.61 -9.75 -20.04
C ILE A 19 27.87 -11.24 -20.35
N LYS A 20 27.52 -11.70 -21.56
CA LYS A 20 27.59 -13.12 -21.91
C LYS A 20 28.98 -13.56 -22.41
N ASN A 21 29.53 -12.84 -23.39
CA ASN A 21 30.71 -13.27 -24.13
C ASN A 21 32.00 -12.66 -23.59
N VAL A 22 31.94 -11.47 -22.99
CA VAL A 22 33.12 -10.83 -22.36
C VAL A 22 33.23 -11.21 -20.89
N GLU A 23 32.16 -11.06 -20.10
CA GLU A 23 32.16 -11.38 -18.65
C GLU A 23 31.88 -12.86 -18.35
N GLY A 24 31.31 -13.62 -19.30
CA GLY A 24 31.06 -15.05 -19.13
C GLY A 24 29.97 -15.40 -18.10
N ARG A 25 29.11 -14.46 -17.68
CA ARG A 25 28.22 -14.63 -16.52
C ARG A 25 27.02 -15.54 -16.76
N TYR A 26 26.60 -15.72 -18.01
CA TYR A 26 25.41 -16.51 -18.37
C TYR A 26 25.63 -17.41 -19.60
N PRO A 27 26.59 -18.35 -19.56
CA PRO A 27 27.03 -19.10 -20.75
C PRO A 27 25.91 -19.94 -21.38
N ALA A 28 25.03 -20.51 -20.56
CA ALA A 28 23.89 -21.34 -21.00
C ALA A 28 22.64 -20.54 -21.42
N HIS A 29 22.61 -19.22 -21.22
CA HIS A 29 21.41 -18.41 -21.50
C HIS A 29 21.44 -17.85 -22.91
N ARG A 30 20.27 -17.61 -23.51
CA ARG A 30 20.13 -16.94 -24.82
C ARG A 30 19.03 -15.88 -24.74
N LEU A 31 19.13 -14.85 -25.58
CA LEU A 31 18.03 -13.90 -25.75
C LEU A 31 16.83 -14.64 -26.33
N ASN A 32 15.68 -14.53 -25.64
CA ASN A 32 14.44 -15.16 -26.06
C ASN A 32 13.59 -14.21 -26.92
N TRP A 33 13.42 -12.97 -26.46
CA TRP A 33 12.64 -11.95 -27.17
C TRP A 33 13.11 -10.55 -26.78
N VAL A 34 13.01 -9.61 -27.72
CA VAL A 34 13.34 -8.20 -27.53
C VAL A 34 12.20 -7.35 -28.08
N ALA A 35 11.73 -6.39 -27.27
CA ALA A 35 10.69 -5.46 -27.70
C ALA A 35 11.20 -4.56 -28.83
N TYR A 36 10.53 -4.59 -29.99
CA TYR A 36 10.82 -3.75 -31.15
C TYR A 36 9.89 -2.53 -31.27
N ILE A 37 9.00 -2.34 -30.30
CA ILE A 37 8.06 -1.22 -30.22
C ILE A 37 8.58 -0.24 -29.17
N ALA A 38 8.72 1.03 -29.56
CA ALA A 38 9.11 2.08 -28.63
C ALA A 38 8.02 2.29 -27.57
N GLY A 39 8.38 2.07 -26.30
CA GLY A 39 7.50 2.36 -25.17
C GLY A 39 7.45 3.86 -24.92
N LYS A 40 6.38 4.53 -25.37
CA LYS A 40 6.17 5.96 -25.08
C LYS A 40 5.90 6.12 -23.57
N ARG A 41 6.85 6.71 -22.85
CA ARG A 41 6.78 6.89 -21.39
C ARG A 41 5.92 8.09 -20.97
N GLU A 42 5.75 9.06 -21.85
CA GLU A 42 4.93 10.26 -21.62
C GLU A 42 4.27 10.72 -22.92
N SER A 43 3.07 11.30 -22.80
CA SER A 43 2.31 11.90 -23.90
C SER A 43 1.61 13.17 -23.40
N ARG A 44 0.52 13.59 -24.05
CA ARG A 44 -0.36 14.64 -23.54
C ARG A 44 -0.74 14.35 -22.09
N ARG A 45 -0.65 15.37 -21.24
CA ARG A 45 -0.95 15.32 -19.82
C ARG A 45 -2.41 15.71 -19.59
N LEU A 46 -3.16 14.86 -18.89
CA LEU A 46 -4.46 15.28 -18.39
C LEU A 46 -4.25 16.08 -17.10
N MET A 47 -5.09 17.09 -16.89
CA MET A 47 -4.92 18.05 -15.81
C MET A 47 -6.06 17.90 -14.80
N GLY A 48 -5.70 17.70 -13.55
CA GLY A 48 -6.57 17.75 -12.39
C GLY A 48 -6.51 19.12 -11.72
N ASP A 49 -7.16 19.24 -10.57
CA ASP A 49 -7.15 20.48 -9.80
C ASP A 49 -5.79 20.75 -9.16
N VAL A 50 -5.02 19.68 -8.90
CA VAL A 50 -3.61 19.74 -8.51
C VAL A 50 -2.77 19.16 -9.63
N VAL A 51 -1.59 19.76 -9.85
CA VAL A 51 -0.54 19.22 -10.71
C VAL A 51 0.65 18.95 -9.80
N LEU A 52 0.87 17.68 -9.44
CA LEU A 52 1.99 17.32 -8.58
C LEU A 52 3.32 17.60 -9.30
N THR A 53 4.21 18.34 -8.65
CA THR A 53 5.50 18.73 -9.22
C THR A 53 6.66 17.95 -8.61
N GLY A 54 7.86 18.05 -9.21
CA GLY A 54 9.06 17.45 -8.64
C GLY A 54 9.49 18.15 -7.36
N GLU A 55 9.23 19.45 -7.26
CA GLU A 55 9.41 20.24 -6.03
C GLU A 55 8.54 19.70 -4.90
N ASP A 56 7.26 19.41 -5.16
CA ASP A 56 6.36 18.85 -4.13
C ASP A 56 6.94 17.55 -3.54
N LEU A 57 7.59 16.73 -4.38
CA LEU A 57 8.24 15.48 -3.96
C LEU A 57 9.51 15.75 -3.15
N ARG A 58 10.35 16.70 -3.59
CA ARG A 58 11.62 17.05 -2.95
C ARG A 58 11.43 17.75 -1.61
N ASP A 59 10.41 18.61 -1.51
CA ASP A 59 10.11 19.42 -0.34
C ASP A 59 9.17 18.69 0.65
N GLY A 60 8.70 17.49 0.30
CA GLY A 60 7.86 16.66 1.17
C GLY A 60 6.50 17.28 1.46
N VAL A 61 5.88 17.91 0.44
CA VAL A 61 4.60 18.61 0.61
C VAL A 61 3.52 17.62 1.06
N VAL A 62 2.85 17.96 2.17
CA VAL A 62 1.75 17.17 2.73
C VAL A 62 0.43 17.67 2.19
N PHE A 63 -0.34 16.78 1.56
CA PHE A 63 -1.69 17.06 1.07
C PHE A 63 -2.73 16.40 1.98
N GLU A 64 -3.81 17.12 2.33
CA GLU A 64 -4.90 16.59 3.15
C GLU A 64 -5.62 15.39 2.51
N ASP A 65 -5.54 15.29 1.18
CA ASP A 65 -6.12 14.27 0.33
C ASP A 65 -5.04 13.33 -0.26
N GLY A 66 -3.86 13.27 0.36
CA GLY A 66 -2.81 12.31 0.01
C GLY A 66 -3.34 10.87 0.13
N CYS A 67 -3.33 10.14 -0.98
CA CYS A 67 -4.05 8.86 -1.10
C CYS A 67 -3.22 7.70 -1.63
N VAL A 68 -2.15 7.97 -2.38
CA VAL A 68 -1.27 6.92 -2.92
C VAL A 68 0.15 7.12 -2.41
N PRO A 69 0.67 6.23 -1.55
CA PRO A 69 2.03 6.33 -1.07
C PRO A 69 3.01 5.92 -2.15
N CYS A 70 4.10 6.67 -2.25
CA CYS A 70 5.15 6.44 -3.23
C CYS A 70 6.51 6.51 -2.55
N THR A 71 7.34 5.51 -2.80
CA THR A 71 8.68 5.39 -2.19
C THR A 71 9.80 5.40 -3.24
N TRP A 72 9.45 5.54 -4.52
CA TRP A 72 10.40 5.57 -5.63
C TRP A 72 10.88 7.01 -5.86
N GLY A 73 12.20 7.21 -5.99
CA GLY A 73 12.75 8.52 -6.31
C GLY A 73 12.43 8.98 -7.74
N ILE A 74 12.69 10.25 -8.05
CA ILE A 74 12.53 10.74 -9.43
C ILE A 74 13.54 10.03 -10.33
N ASP A 75 13.02 9.17 -11.21
CA ASP A 75 13.79 8.42 -12.20
C ASP A 75 13.53 8.99 -13.61
N THR A 76 14.31 10.01 -13.97
CA THR A 76 14.34 10.57 -15.32
C THR A 76 15.68 10.24 -15.97
N HIS A 77 15.67 10.04 -17.28
CA HIS A 77 16.85 9.64 -18.03
C HIS A 77 17.21 10.71 -19.04
N HIS A 78 18.50 10.91 -19.23
CA HIS A 78 19.08 11.85 -20.19
C HIS A 78 20.26 11.18 -20.89
N PRO A 79 20.64 11.64 -22.10
CA PRO A 79 21.84 11.14 -22.77
C PRO A 79 23.08 11.22 -21.88
N ASP A 80 23.89 10.16 -21.85
CA ASP A 80 25.17 10.20 -21.15
C ASP A 80 26.21 10.93 -22.03
N GLU A 81 26.65 12.10 -21.56
CA GLU A 81 27.56 12.98 -22.31
C GLU A 81 28.86 12.28 -22.73
N ARG A 82 29.34 11.28 -21.96
CA ARG A 82 30.55 10.52 -22.28
C ARG A 82 30.46 9.77 -23.60
N TYR A 83 29.24 9.45 -24.03
CA TYR A 83 28.95 8.68 -25.24
C TYR A 83 28.28 9.51 -26.34
N SER A 84 28.12 10.83 -26.14
CA SER A 84 27.45 11.70 -27.12
C SER A 84 28.31 11.96 -28.36
N LYS A 85 29.65 12.03 -28.22
CA LYS A 85 30.56 12.30 -29.35
C LYS A 85 30.41 11.26 -30.47
N GLY A 86 30.05 11.71 -31.67
CA GLY A 86 29.78 10.86 -32.84
C GLY A 86 28.38 10.25 -32.89
N HIS A 87 27.51 10.61 -31.93
CA HIS A 87 26.11 10.19 -31.82
C HIS A 87 25.20 11.38 -31.51
N GLU A 88 25.59 12.60 -31.90
CA GLU A 88 24.88 13.83 -31.57
C GLU A 88 23.44 13.80 -32.11
N GLY A 89 22.46 13.89 -31.20
CA GLY A 89 21.03 13.79 -31.54
C GLY A 89 20.51 12.38 -31.82
N ASP A 90 21.37 11.37 -31.65
CA ASP A 90 21.09 9.93 -31.78
C ASP A 90 21.74 9.13 -30.63
N GLU A 91 21.87 9.75 -29.46
CA GLU A 91 22.44 9.12 -28.28
C GLU A 91 21.61 7.92 -27.84
N PHE A 92 22.28 6.80 -27.62
CA PHE A 92 21.63 5.51 -27.33
C PHE A 92 22.02 4.94 -25.95
N ILE A 93 22.96 5.60 -25.26
CA ILE A 93 23.34 5.32 -23.88
C ILE A 93 22.85 6.49 -23.03
N ALA A 94 22.10 6.17 -21.97
CA ALA A 94 21.54 7.16 -21.06
C ALA A 94 22.16 7.03 -19.67
N ASP A 95 22.23 8.16 -18.98
CA ASP A 95 22.35 8.22 -17.53
C ASP A 95 20.97 8.56 -16.92
N PHE A 96 20.89 8.56 -15.60
CA PHE A 96 19.67 8.86 -14.86
C PHE A 96 19.92 9.76 -13.65
N THR A 97 18.86 10.43 -13.20
CA THR A 97 18.89 11.34 -12.05
C THR A 97 19.34 10.65 -10.76
N ARG A 98 20.42 11.15 -10.16
CA ARG A 98 21.03 10.64 -8.92
C ARG A 98 21.71 11.78 -8.15
N GLY A 99 21.97 11.58 -6.87
CA GLY A 99 22.70 12.51 -6.00
C GLY A 99 21.79 13.53 -5.30
N LYS A 100 22.40 14.59 -4.75
CA LYS A 100 21.72 15.59 -3.91
C LYS A 100 20.47 16.17 -4.60
N GLY A 101 19.31 16.04 -3.96
CA GLY A 101 18.00 16.44 -4.50
C GLY A 101 17.21 15.30 -5.16
N TYR A 102 17.83 14.14 -5.35
CA TYR A 102 17.20 12.90 -5.85
C TYR A 102 17.33 11.74 -4.86
N GLU A 103 17.73 12.04 -3.62
CA GLU A 103 17.70 11.15 -2.46
C GLU A 103 16.45 11.48 -1.64
N TYR A 104 15.62 10.49 -1.34
CA TYR A 104 14.31 10.67 -0.71
C TYR A 104 14.24 9.88 0.60
N ASP A 105 13.89 10.55 1.70
CA ASP A 105 13.90 9.96 3.05
C ASP A 105 12.61 9.20 3.40
N GLY A 106 11.51 9.35 2.65
CA GLY A 106 10.24 8.76 3.08
C GLY A 106 9.20 8.63 1.97
N PRO A 107 8.05 8.00 2.28
CA PRO A 107 6.96 7.96 1.33
C PRO A 107 6.40 9.37 1.15
N TYR A 108 6.26 9.81 -0.10
CA TYR A 108 5.44 10.95 -0.47
C TYR A 108 4.07 10.47 -0.95
N TRP A 109 3.09 11.37 -1.00
CA TRP A 109 1.70 11.00 -1.25
C TRP A 109 1.14 11.75 -2.46
N ILE A 110 0.57 11.00 -3.40
CA ILE A 110 -0.18 11.60 -4.52
C ILE A 110 -1.52 12.09 -3.96
N PRO A 111 -1.90 13.36 -4.13
CA PRO A 111 -3.22 13.85 -3.73
C PRO A 111 -4.30 13.32 -4.67
N TYR A 112 -5.47 13.02 -4.12
CA TYR A 112 -6.64 12.57 -4.87
C TYR A 112 -7.02 13.53 -6.01
N ARG A 113 -6.83 14.84 -5.81
CA ARG A 113 -7.01 15.87 -6.85
C ARG A 113 -6.16 15.72 -8.11
N CYS A 114 -5.14 14.87 -8.10
CA CYS A 114 -4.39 14.49 -9.32
C CYS A 114 -5.10 13.42 -10.16
N LEU A 115 -6.12 12.75 -9.61
CA LEU A 115 -6.74 11.54 -10.16
C LEU A 115 -8.08 11.79 -10.87
N TYR A 116 -8.50 13.05 -11.04
CA TYR A 116 -9.68 13.40 -11.84
C TYR A 116 -9.44 14.63 -12.71
N SER A 117 -10.23 14.77 -13.77
CA SER A 117 -10.11 15.90 -14.71
C SER A 117 -10.65 17.20 -14.11
N ARG A 118 -9.90 18.28 -14.28
CA ARG A 118 -10.34 19.62 -13.85
C ARG A 118 -11.51 20.19 -14.66
N ASN A 119 -11.75 19.71 -15.88
CA ASN A 119 -12.71 20.30 -16.81
C ASN A 119 -13.69 19.32 -17.46
N ILE A 120 -13.53 18.00 -17.26
CA ILE A 120 -14.53 17.00 -17.62
C ILE A 120 -15.06 16.40 -16.31
N PRO A 121 -16.27 16.78 -15.86
CA PRO A 121 -16.74 16.44 -14.51
C PRO A 121 -16.74 14.95 -14.20
N ASN A 122 -17.08 14.08 -15.13
CA ASN A 122 -17.19 12.63 -14.89
C ASN A 122 -15.99 11.83 -15.45
N LEU A 123 -14.77 12.37 -15.32
CA LEU A 123 -13.55 11.71 -15.82
C LEU A 123 -12.52 11.51 -14.72
N PHE A 124 -12.34 10.26 -14.31
CA PHE A 124 -11.22 9.79 -13.50
C PHE A 124 -9.99 9.47 -14.35
N MET A 125 -8.82 9.47 -13.71
CA MET A 125 -7.51 9.20 -14.30
C MET A 125 -6.70 8.40 -13.29
N ALA A 126 -6.12 7.28 -13.73
CA ALA A 126 -5.28 6.43 -12.90
C ALA A 126 -4.20 5.78 -13.76
N GLY A 127 -2.94 5.97 -13.35
CA GLY A 127 -1.79 5.43 -14.07
C GLY A 127 -0.82 6.52 -14.49
N ARG A 128 -0.31 6.43 -15.73
CA ARG A 128 0.71 7.35 -16.24
C ARG A 128 0.15 8.64 -16.84
N ASP A 129 -1.18 8.78 -16.85
CA ASP A 129 -1.95 9.86 -17.43
C ASP A 129 -2.41 10.91 -16.41
N ILE A 130 -2.22 10.64 -15.11
CA ILE A 130 -2.59 11.53 -13.99
C ILE A 130 -1.91 12.90 -14.07
N SER A 131 -2.43 13.86 -13.29
CA SER A 131 -2.01 15.27 -13.31
C SER A 131 -0.69 15.52 -12.57
N VAL A 132 0.42 15.44 -13.29
CA VAL A 132 1.79 15.62 -12.77
C VAL A 132 2.70 16.32 -13.79
N THR A 133 3.80 16.91 -13.33
CA THR A 133 4.88 17.38 -14.21
C THR A 133 5.73 16.22 -14.76
N HIS A 134 6.54 16.48 -15.79
CA HIS A 134 7.48 15.50 -16.35
C HIS A 134 8.39 14.87 -15.28
N GLU A 135 8.92 15.71 -14.39
CA GLU A 135 9.83 15.29 -13.31
C GLU A 135 9.10 14.39 -12.32
N ALA A 136 7.94 14.83 -11.80
CA ALA A 136 7.13 14.05 -10.86
C ALA A 136 6.66 12.71 -11.45
N LEU A 137 6.35 12.68 -12.76
CA LEU A 137 5.99 11.44 -13.46
C LEU A 137 7.09 10.37 -13.33
N GLY A 138 8.36 10.78 -13.33
CA GLY A 138 9.51 9.88 -13.14
C GLY A 138 9.42 9.05 -11.85
N ALA A 139 8.76 9.58 -10.83
CA ALA A 139 8.63 8.98 -9.51
C ALA A 139 7.33 8.17 -9.35
N VAL A 140 6.19 8.69 -9.83
CA VAL A 140 4.86 8.11 -9.57
C VAL A 140 4.42 7.01 -10.55
N ARG A 141 5.09 6.87 -11.71
CA ARG A 141 4.64 6.00 -12.82
C ARG A 141 4.90 4.50 -12.65
N VAL A 142 5.41 4.07 -11.49
CA VAL A 142 5.79 2.68 -11.21
C VAL A 142 4.53 1.81 -11.10
N MET A 143 4.60 0.56 -11.60
CA MET A 143 3.40 -0.29 -11.81
C MET A 143 2.57 -0.53 -10.54
N LYS A 144 3.23 -0.69 -9.38
CA LYS A 144 2.52 -0.86 -8.09
C LYS A 144 1.78 0.42 -7.68
N THR A 145 2.44 1.57 -7.83
CA THR A 145 1.83 2.88 -7.58
C THR A 145 0.64 3.12 -8.49
N THR A 146 0.75 2.78 -9.77
CA THR A 146 -0.39 2.89 -10.71
C THR A 146 -1.54 1.95 -10.36
N GLY A 147 -1.25 0.77 -9.80
CA GLY A 147 -2.27 -0.14 -9.28
C GLY A 147 -3.02 0.47 -8.09
N ALA A 148 -2.29 1.05 -7.14
CA ALA A 148 -2.86 1.75 -6.00
C ALA A 148 -3.73 2.95 -6.42
N MET A 149 -3.33 3.73 -7.43
CA MET A 149 -4.20 4.78 -8.00
C MET A 149 -5.54 4.21 -8.48
N GLY A 150 -5.54 3.03 -9.11
CA GLY A 150 -6.75 2.36 -9.56
C GLY A 150 -7.66 1.95 -8.41
N GLU A 151 -7.09 1.46 -7.30
CA GLU A 151 -7.85 1.14 -6.08
C GLU A 151 -8.53 2.40 -5.51
N ILE A 152 -7.78 3.50 -5.38
CA ILE A 152 -8.31 4.77 -4.89
C ILE A 152 -9.44 5.30 -5.80
N VAL A 153 -9.25 5.27 -7.12
CA VAL A 153 -10.28 5.69 -8.06
C VAL A 153 -11.52 4.80 -7.96
N GLY A 154 -11.35 3.50 -7.75
CA GLY A 154 -12.47 2.57 -7.52
C GLY A 154 -13.29 2.93 -6.26
N MET A 155 -12.60 3.21 -5.15
CA MET A 155 -13.25 3.68 -3.91
C MET A 155 -13.98 5.00 -4.12
N ALA A 156 -13.33 5.98 -4.76
CA ALA A 156 -13.94 7.27 -5.03
C ALA A 156 -15.14 7.17 -5.96
N ALA A 157 -15.10 6.29 -6.96
CA ALA A 157 -16.25 6.02 -7.83
C ALA A 157 -17.44 5.42 -7.07
N ALA A 158 -17.19 4.58 -6.06
CA ALA A 158 -18.24 4.08 -5.17
C ALA A 158 -18.88 5.21 -4.35
N VAL A 159 -18.08 6.13 -3.81
CA VAL A 159 -18.58 7.33 -3.11
C VAL A 159 -19.41 8.21 -4.06
N CYS A 160 -18.95 8.43 -5.29
CA CYS A 160 -19.71 9.14 -6.32
C CYS A 160 -21.07 8.49 -6.58
N ALA A 161 -21.10 7.17 -6.74
CA ALA A 161 -22.32 6.42 -7.02
C ALA A 161 -23.31 6.47 -5.85
N ALA A 162 -22.83 6.33 -4.61
CA ALA A 162 -23.66 6.37 -3.41
C ALA A 162 -24.29 7.75 -3.17
N ASN A 163 -23.53 8.82 -3.44
CA ASN A 163 -23.96 10.20 -3.18
C ASN A 163 -24.53 10.92 -4.42
N GLY A 164 -24.56 10.27 -5.59
CA GLY A 164 -24.97 10.89 -6.85
C GLY A 164 -24.15 12.12 -7.21
N CYS A 165 -22.83 12.08 -6.97
CA CYS A 165 -21.94 13.22 -7.10
C CYS A 165 -20.79 12.97 -8.11
N ASP A 166 -20.05 14.02 -8.45
CA ASP A 166 -18.88 13.92 -9.33
C ASP A 166 -17.57 13.73 -8.52
N PRO A 167 -16.47 13.31 -9.14
CA PRO A 167 -15.15 13.17 -8.51
C PRO A 167 -14.68 14.40 -7.70
N ARG A 168 -15.00 15.62 -8.15
CA ARG A 168 -14.60 16.85 -7.44
C ARG A 168 -15.40 17.00 -6.14
N ALA A 169 -16.67 16.60 -6.13
CA ALA A 169 -17.50 16.57 -4.94
C ALA A 169 -16.99 15.58 -3.89
N VAL A 170 -16.30 14.51 -4.28
CA VAL A 170 -15.65 13.60 -3.33
C VAL A 170 -14.63 14.35 -2.48
N TYR A 171 -13.73 15.13 -3.09
CA TYR A 171 -12.78 15.95 -2.32
C TYR A 171 -13.47 17.05 -1.50
N THR A 172 -14.43 17.76 -2.08
CA THR A 172 -15.00 18.98 -1.45
C THR A 172 -16.09 18.71 -0.42
N LYS A 173 -16.71 17.52 -0.43
CA LYS A 173 -17.86 17.19 0.43
C LYS A 173 -17.78 15.82 1.10
N HIS A 174 -17.12 14.84 0.49
CA HIS A 174 -17.15 13.43 0.93
C HIS A 174 -15.75 12.86 1.15
N LEU A 175 -14.77 13.70 1.50
CA LEU A 175 -13.38 13.28 1.64
C LEU A 175 -13.22 12.29 2.79
N ASP A 176 -13.99 12.47 3.87
CA ASP A 176 -13.96 11.58 5.03
C ASP A 176 -14.51 10.19 4.71
N GLU A 177 -15.55 10.07 3.87
CA GLU A 177 -16.05 8.78 3.38
C GLU A 177 -14.98 8.06 2.55
N LEU A 178 -14.30 8.79 1.66
CA LEU A 178 -13.21 8.23 0.88
C LEU A 178 -12.04 7.80 1.78
N LYS A 179 -11.67 8.60 2.79
CA LYS A 179 -10.64 8.25 3.78
C LYS A 179 -11.02 7.03 4.60
N ALA A 180 -12.30 6.86 4.96
CA ALA A 180 -12.79 5.67 5.63
C ALA A 180 -12.57 4.42 4.77
N LEU A 181 -12.93 4.47 3.48
CA LEU A 181 -12.65 3.37 2.55
C LEU A 181 -11.15 3.09 2.41
N MET A 182 -10.31 4.13 2.32
CA MET A 182 -8.85 3.99 2.26
C MET A 182 -8.27 3.33 3.51
N ALA A 183 -8.79 3.65 4.70
CA ALA A 183 -8.35 3.05 5.95
C ALA A 183 -8.60 1.53 5.97
N ILE A 184 -9.71 1.07 5.38
CA ILE A 184 -10.02 -0.36 5.22
C ILE A 184 -9.18 -0.98 4.08
N GLY A 185 -8.87 -0.21 3.03
CA GLY A 185 -8.04 -0.60 1.89
C GLY A 185 -8.80 -1.37 0.81
N ALA A 186 -8.09 -1.91 -0.19
CA ALA A 186 -8.64 -2.89 -1.13
C ALA A 186 -8.03 -4.26 -0.84
N GLY A 187 -8.85 -5.30 -0.67
CA GLY A 187 -8.36 -6.62 -0.32
C GLY A 187 -9.47 -7.65 -0.14
N ARG A 188 -9.11 -8.93 -0.16
CA ARG A 188 -10.09 -10.00 0.11
C ARG A 188 -10.45 -9.99 1.57
N SER A 189 -11.74 -9.82 1.85
CA SER A 189 -12.30 -10.06 3.18
C SER A 189 -12.20 -11.56 3.52
N ILE A 190 -11.87 -11.85 4.77
CA ILE A 190 -11.97 -13.19 5.32
C ILE A 190 -13.46 -13.47 5.54
N GLU A 191 -13.94 -14.50 4.88
CA GLU A 191 -15.31 -14.99 5.06
C GLU A 191 -15.40 -15.86 6.33
N ALA A 192 -16.60 -15.94 6.89
CA ALA A 192 -16.86 -16.82 8.02
C ALA A 192 -16.59 -18.30 7.65
N GLY A 193 -16.00 -19.04 8.57
CA GLY A 193 -15.92 -20.50 8.50
C GLY A 193 -17.23 -21.16 8.91
N GLY A 194 -17.16 -22.46 9.23
CA GLY A 194 -18.31 -23.20 9.76
C GLY A 194 -18.91 -22.51 10.99
N GLN A 195 -20.25 -22.54 11.08
CA GLN A 195 -21.04 -21.93 12.17
C GLN A 195 -20.89 -20.39 12.29
N GLY A 196 -20.49 -19.68 11.22
CA GLY A 196 -20.39 -18.21 11.25
C GLY A 196 -19.14 -17.68 11.96
N ARG A 197 -18.20 -18.56 12.32
CA ARG A 197 -16.99 -18.22 13.08
C ARG A 197 -15.91 -17.62 12.19
N PHE A 198 -15.30 -16.51 12.61
CA PHE A 198 -14.11 -15.97 11.96
C PHE A 198 -12.85 -16.43 12.69
N ARG A 199 -11.83 -16.80 11.91
CA ARG A 199 -10.48 -17.01 12.42
C ARG A 199 -9.55 -16.08 11.65
N LEU A 200 -8.80 -15.26 12.39
CA LEU A 200 -7.93 -14.21 11.85
C LEU A 200 -6.46 -14.51 12.24
N PRO A 201 -5.75 -15.36 11.49
CA PRO A 201 -4.37 -15.72 11.77
C PRO A 201 -3.40 -14.53 11.66
N GLY A 202 -2.41 -14.47 12.53
CA GLY A 202 -1.31 -13.51 12.44
C GLY A 202 -0.59 -13.52 11.09
N ARG A 203 -0.46 -14.71 10.47
CA ARG A 203 0.19 -14.87 9.16
C ARG A 203 -0.53 -14.17 7.99
N THR A 204 -1.82 -13.86 8.15
CA THR A 204 -2.64 -13.18 7.13
C THR A 204 -2.93 -11.74 7.49
N ALA A 205 -2.34 -11.22 8.57
CA ALA A 205 -2.54 -9.84 8.99
C ALA A 205 -1.88 -8.88 7.99
N LEU A 206 -2.56 -7.78 7.71
CA LEU A 206 -1.95 -6.58 7.19
C LEU A 206 -1.21 -5.91 8.35
N ILE A 207 0.11 -5.79 8.24
CA ILE A 207 0.95 -5.19 9.27
C ILE A 207 1.23 -3.74 8.87
N GLN A 208 0.96 -2.81 9.78
CA GLN A 208 1.36 -1.41 9.66
C GLN A 208 2.31 -1.08 10.81
N GLY A 209 3.30 -0.23 10.56
CA GLY A 209 4.35 0.10 11.52
C GLY A 209 5.74 -0.34 11.08
N SER A 210 6.70 -0.29 12.00
CA SER A 210 8.13 -0.46 11.70
C SER A 210 8.79 -1.65 12.41
N GLN A 211 8.18 -2.18 13.48
CA GLN A 211 8.79 -3.25 14.29
C GLN A 211 7.99 -4.55 14.23
N LEU A 212 6.66 -4.48 14.18
CA LEU A 212 5.80 -5.66 14.12
C LEU A 212 6.10 -6.50 12.89
N ARG A 213 6.20 -7.82 13.09
CA ARG A 213 6.45 -8.78 12.01
C ARG A 213 5.92 -10.17 12.34
N TYR A 214 5.65 -10.93 11.30
CA TYR A 214 5.35 -12.35 11.44
C TYR A 214 6.62 -13.16 11.71
N GLU A 215 6.58 -14.01 12.74
CA GLU A 215 7.61 -14.98 13.10
C GLU A 215 7.15 -16.39 12.65
N PRO A 216 7.62 -16.91 11.50
CA PRO A 216 7.14 -18.19 10.96
C PRO A 216 7.33 -19.37 11.92
N ASP A 217 8.47 -19.44 12.61
CA ASP A 217 8.82 -20.54 13.54
C ASP A 217 7.88 -20.63 14.74
N ARG A 218 7.13 -19.57 15.04
CA ARG A 218 6.21 -19.48 16.17
C ARG A 218 4.74 -19.38 15.76
N GLU A 219 4.52 -19.26 14.45
CA GLU A 219 3.24 -18.95 13.84
C GLU A 219 2.53 -17.76 14.50
N ALA A 220 3.28 -16.71 14.83
CA ALA A 220 2.75 -15.56 15.56
C ALA A 220 3.33 -14.24 15.06
N LEU A 221 2.56 -13.17 15.20
CA LEU A 221 3.06 -11.80 15.10
C LEU A 221 3.84 -11.47 16.38
N GLY A 222 5.06 -10.98 16.24
CA GLY A 222 5.92 -10.59 17.34
C GLY A 222 6.67 -9.30 17.04
N TYR A 223 7.60 -8.94 17.94
CA TYR A 223 8.30 -7.65 17.90
C TYR A 223 7.38 -6.42 17.92
N TRP A 224 6.16 -6.59 18.43
CA TRP A 224 5.23 -5.50 18.64
C TRP A 224 5.72 -4.62 19.79
N ARG A 225 6.37 -3.49 19.47
CA ARG A 225 7.15 -2.73 20.46
C ARG A 225 6.80 -1.25 20.55
N THR A 226 5.99 -0.77 19.63
CA THR A 226 5.60 0.64 19.54
C THR A 226 4.08 0.75 19.48
N SER A 227 3.55 1.93 19.85
CA SER A 227 2.11 2.21 19.78
C SER A 227 1.62 2.41 18.34
N THR A 228 2.53 2.64 17.39
CA THR A 228 2.21 2.87 15.98
C THR A 228 2.19 1.57 15.16
N ASP A 229 2.63 0.46 15.73
CA ASP A 229 2.51 -0.84 15.08
C ASP A 229 1.07 -1.38 15.26
N THR A 230 0.45 -1.84 14.18
CA THR A 230 -0.89 -2.45 14.19
C THR A 230 -0.93 -3.73 13.35
N ALA A 231 -1.82 -4.63 13.73
CA ALA A 231 -2.19 -5.79 12.90
C ALA A 231 -3.66 -5.66 12.50
N ALA A 232 -3.94 -5.79 11.21
CA ALA A 232 -5.28 -5.61 10.68
C ALA A 232 -5.75 -6.78 9.81
N TRP A 233 -7.05 -7.04 9.83
CA TRP A 233 -7.72 -7.99 8.94
C TRP A 233 -8.99 -7.38 8.38
N ARG A 234 -9.35 -7.79 7.17
CA ARG A 234 -10.67 -7.53 6.61
C ARG A 234 -11.56 -8.73 6.84
N ILE A 235 -12.78 -8.49 7.30
CA ILE A 235 -13.82 -9.53 7.41
C ILE A 235 -15.09 -9.04 6.73
N ARG A 236 -15.93 -9.98 6.29
CA ARG A 236 -17.26 -9.68 5.77
C ARG A 236 -18.32 -10.33 6.65
N ILE A 237 -19.17 -9.51 7.25
CA ILE A 237 -20.28 -9.94 8.08
C ILE A 237 -21.53 -10.08 7.20
N ALA A 238 -22.12 -11.27 7.16
CA ALA A 238 -23.28 -11.55 6.31
C ALA A 238 -24.58 -10.92 6.82
N ALA A 239 -24.76 -10.88 8.15
CA ALA A 239 -25.93 -10.32 8.82
C ALA A 239 -25.50 -9.76 10.19
N PRO A 240 -26.19 -8.75 10.75
CA PRO A 240 -25.87 -8.22 12.06
C PRO A 240 -25.79 -9.34 13.11
N THR A 241 -24.68 -9.41 13.84
CA THR A 241 -24.36 -10.54 14.73
C THR A 241 -23.55 -10.06 15.94
N VAL A 242 -23.85 -10.60 17.11
CA VAL A 242 -23.03 -10.43 18.32
C VAL A 242 -21.97 -11.53 18.37
N PHE A 243 -20.71 -11.14 18.55
CA PHE A 243 -19.58 -12.05 18.61
C PHE A 243 -18.91 -12.00 19.98
N GLU A 244 -18.58 -13.16 20.55
CA GLU A 244 -17.51 -13.24 21.54
C GLU A 244 -16.16 -13.17 20.82
N VAL A 245 -15.27 -12.30 21.31
CA VAL A 245 -13.94 -12.11 20.72
C VAL A 245 -12.89 -12.79 21.59
N LEU A 246 -12.15 -13.72 20.99
CA LEU A 246 -11.05 -14.41 21.63
C LEU A 246 -9.71 -14.00 21.03
N VAL A 247 -8.74 -13.73 21.90
CA VAL A 247 -7.35 -13.43 21.54
C VAL A 247 -6.49 -14.62 21.94
N THR A 248 -5.80 -15.24 20.97
CA THR A 248 -4.79 -16.27 21.25
C THR A 248 -3.40 -15.66 21.16
N ALA A 249 -2.76 -15.47 22.31
CA ALA A 249 -1.45 -14.82 22.41
C ALA A 249 -0.56 -15.43 23.50
N ALA A 250 0.73 -15.10 23.47
CA ALA A 250 1.72 -15.45 24.50
C ALA A 250 2.44 -14.20 25.01
N CYS A 251 2.58 -14.08 26.33
CA CYS A 251 3.34 -13.00 26.98
C CYS A 251 3.73 -13.43 28.40
N PRO A 252 5.04 -13.50 28.76
CA PRO A 252 5.45 -13.89 30.10
C PRO A 252 4.93 -12.89 31.15
N GLU A 253 4.73 -13.37 32.37
CA GLU A 253 4.22 -12.58 33.49
C GLU A 253 4.98 -11.26 33.72
N SER A 254 6.30 -11.24 33.52
CA SER A 254 7.14 -10.04 33.65
C SER A 254 6.83 -8.93 32.64
N GLU A 255 6.11 -9.23 31.55
CA GLU A 255 5.84 -8.30 30.44
C GLU A 255 4.33 -8.10 30.18
N ALA A 256 3.48 -8.85 30.90
CA ALA A 256 2.03 -8.82 30.75
C ALA A 256 1.39 -7.55 31.35
N GLY A 257 0.06 -7.46 31.26
CA GLY A 257 -0.74 -6.39 31.86
C GLY A 257 -0.86 -5.13 31.01
N SER A 258 -0.19 -5.09 29.86
CA SER A 258 -0.19 -3.93 28.98
C SER A 258 -1.51 -3.78 28.22
N PRO A 259 -2.04 -2.56 28.04
CA PRO A 259 -3.29 -2.35 27.33
C PRO A 259 -3.14 -2.56 25.82
N PHE A 260 -4.21 -3.03 25.20
CA PHE A 260 -4.41 -3.04 23.75
C PHE A 260 -5.89 -2.86 23.42
N THR A 261 -6.15 -2.39 22.21
CA THR A 261 -7.51 -2.15 21.72
C THR A 261 -7.77 -2.99 20.47
N LEU A 262 -8.91 -3.67 20.42
CA LEU A 262 -9.46 -4.21 19.18
C LEU A 262 -10.48 -3.23 18.64
N ARG A 263 -10.21 -2.62 17.49
CA ARG A 263 -11.12 -1.70 16.79
C ARG A 263 -11.74 -2.42 15.59
N PHE A 264 -13.06 -2.32 15.48
CA PHE A 264 -13.85 -2.81 14.36
C PHE A 264 -14.46 -1.60 13.67
N THR A 265 -14.04 -1.32 12.44
CA THR A 265 -14.54 -0.19 11.65
C THR A 265 -15.28 -0.70 10.43
N ASP A 266 -16.54 -0.31 10.27
CA ASP A 266 -17.36 -0.63 9.10
C ASP A 266 -17.10 0.32 7.92
N GLU A 267 -17.58 -0.05 6.73
CA GLU A 267 -17.42 0.73 5.50
C GLU A 267 -18.14 2.09 5.49
N ALA A 268 -19.07 2.32 6.41
CA ALA A 268 -19.74 3.60 6.62
C ALA A 268 -18.98 4.49 7.64
N GLY A 269 -17.86 4.02 8.19
CA GLY A 269 -17.07 4.74 9.18
C GLY A 269 -17.56 4.57 10.63
N GLY A 270 -18.57 3.73 10.86
CA GLY A 270 -18.96 3.32 12.21
C GLY A 270 -17.85 2.49 12.85
N ALA A 271 -17.58 2.72 14.13
CA ALA A 271 -16.50 2.03 14.84
C ALA A 271 -16.93 1.56 16.22
N VAL A 272 -16.59 0.32 16.57
CA VAL A 272 -16.73 -0.26 17.91
C VAL A 272 -15.37 -0.73 18.39
N SER A 273 -15.08 -0.57 19.69
CA SER A 273 -13.80 -0.96 20.27
C SER A 273 -13.96 -1.84 21.51
N LEU A 274 -13.07 -2.82 21.65
CA LEU A 274 -12.87 -3.59 22.88
C LEU A 274 -11.48 -3.29 23.43
N GLU A 275 -11.43 -2.81 24.66
CA GLU A 275 -10.18 -2.57 25.38
C GLU A 275 -9.92 -3.75 26.33
N SER A 276 -8.67 -4.22 26.35
CA SER A 276 -8.25 -5.28 27.26
C SER A 276 -6.77 -5.16 27.58
N ASN A 277 -6.32 -5.86 28.62
CA ASN A 277 -4.90 -5.99 28.95
C ASN A 277 -4.37 -7.35 28.48
N VAL A 278 -3.11 -7.37 28.06
CA VAL A 278 -2.40 -8.61 27.69
C VAL A 278 -2.32 -9.53 28.92
N ALA A 279 -2.95 -10.69 28.83
CA ALA A 279 -2.92 -11.68 29.90
C ALA A 279 -1.55 -12.38 29.98
N ALA A 280 -1.09 -12.66 31.21
CA ALA A 280 0.13 -13.42 31.43
C ALA A 280 -0.01 -14.89 31.02
N THR A 281 1.04 -15.42 30.41
CA THR A 281 1.25 -16.84 30.12
C THR A 281 2.62 -17.27 30.65
N ARG A 282 2.95 -18.57 30.56
CA ARG A 282 4.20 -19.09 31.15
C ARG A 282 5.46 -18.62 30.45
N SER A 283 5.39 -18.34 29.15
CA SER A 283 6.54 -17.91 28.34
C SER A 283 6.07 -17.25 27.04
N TRP A 284 7.02 -16.72 26.27
CA TRP A 284 6.78 -16.22 24.92
C TRP A 284 6.29 -17.25 23.91
N ASP A 285 6.26 -18.54 24.26
CA ASP A 285 5.81 -19.62 23.36
C ASP A 285 4.54 -20.34 23.90
N ASP A 286 4.14 -20.10 25.16
CA ASP A 286 2.90 -20.63 25.76
C ASP A 286 1.69 -19.80 25.34
N HIS A 287 1.17 -20.04 24.13
CA HIS A 287 0.02 -19.32 23.59
C HIS A 287 -1.28 -19.81 24.23
N ARG A 288 -2.10 -18.88 24.74
CA ARG A 288 -3.38 -19.17 25.38
C ARG A 288 -4.48 -18.32 24.76
N SER A 289 -5.65 -18.92 24.58
CA SER A 289 -6.84 -18.22 24.13
C SER A 289 -7.59 -17.65 25.33
N ARG A 290 -8.00 -16.38 25.24
CA ARG A 290 -8.77 -15.67 26.26
C ARG A 290 -9.85 -14.84 25.60
N SER A 291 -11.04 -14.85 26.18
CA SER A 291 -12.11 -13.92 25.82
C SER A 291 -11.74 -12.51 26.27
N VAL A 292 -11.96 -11.52 25.41
CA VAL A 292 -11.68 -10.09 25.68
C VAL A 292 -12.95 -9.23 25.65
N GLY A 293 -14.11 -9.86 25.48
CA GLY A 293 -15.41 -9.19 25.46
C GLY A 293 -16.27 -9.62 24.29
N THR A 294 -17.43 -8.97 24.18
CA THR A 294 -18.40 -9.20 23.11
C THR A 294 -18.58 -7.93 22.28
N VAL A 295 -18.78 -8.08 20.98
CA VAL A 295 -18.99 -6.96 20.05
C VAL A 295 -20.17 -7.26 19.14
N GLU A 296 -21.05 -6.28 18.95
CA GLU A 296 -22.10 -6.33 17.94
C GLU A 296 -21.59 -5.68 16.65
N LEU A 297 -21.66 -6.42 15.55
CA LEU A 297 -21.17 -5.97 14.24
C LEU A 297 -22.34 -6.00 13.24
N VAL A 298 -22.44 -4.96 12.42
CA VAL A 298 -23.45 -4.85 11.37
C VAL A 298 -23.07 -5.69 10.15
N ALA A 299 -24.01 -5.90 9.22
CA ALA A 299 -23.68 -6.53 7.94
C ALA A 299 -22.76 -5.62 7.10
N GLY A 300 -21.84 -6.22 6.34
CA GLY A 300 -20.92 -5.50 5.46
C GLY A 300 -19.46 -5.85 5.68
N ASP A 301 -18.57 -5.11 5.01
CA ASP A 301 -17.13 -5.24 5.21
C ASP A 301 -16.68 -4.47 6.45
N HIS A 302 -15.80 -5.08 7.24
CA HIS A 302 -15.19 -4.47 8.42
C HIS A 302 -13.68 -4.63 8.39
N LEU A 303 -12.98 -3.60 8.88
CA LEU A 303 -11.58 -3.66 9.26
C LEU A 303 -11.47 -3.95 10.76
N VAL A 304 -10.81 -5.04 11.10
CA VAL A 304 -10.46 -5.40 12.47
C VAL A 304 -9.01 -5.04 12.70
N VAL A 305 -8.74 -4.09 13.59
CA VAL A 305 -7.39 -3.60 13.92
C VAL A 305 -7.09 -3.89 15.38
N VAL A 306 -5.91 -4.46 15.63
CA VAL A 306 -5.32 -4.53 16.97
C VAL A 306 -4.36 -3.35 17.11
N GLU A 307 -4.61 -2.49 18.09
CA GLU A 307 -3.82 -1.31 18.40
C GLU A 307 -3.04 -1.55 19.71
N SER A 308 -1.74 -1.23 19.71
CA SER A 308 -0.91 -1.33 20.90
C SER A 308 -1.12 -0.12 21.81
N GLY A 309 -1.47 -0.36 23.06
CA GLY A 309 -1.47 0.68 24.10
C GLY A 309 -0.08 0.92 24.73
N ARG A 310 0.97 0.22 24.29
CA ARG A 310 2.35 0.42 24.76
C ARG A 310 3.08 1.50 23.98
N THR A 311 3.78 2.39 24.68
CA THR A 311 4.73 3.34 24.09
C THR A 311 6.12 2.75 23.89
N SER A 312 6.51 1.74 24.67
CA SER A 312 7.78 1.02 24.53
C SER A 312 7.73 -0.38 25.13
N GLY A 313 8.51 -1.32 24.61
CA GLY A 313 8.62 -2.70 25.11
C GLY A 313 7.65 -3.68 24.43
N PRO A 314 7.86 -5.01 24.55
CA PRO A 314 7.10 -6.00 23.80
C PRO A 314 5.64 -6.09 24.28
N LEU A 315 4.65 -6.01 23.39
CA LEU A 315 3.23 -6.13 23.76
C LEU A 315 2.83 -7.59 24.04
N MET A 316 2.87 -8.43 23.01
CA MET A 316 2.54 -9.85 23.04
C MET A 316 3.08 -10.56 21.78
N LYS A 317 3.09 -11.90 21.77
CA LYS A 317 3.09 -12.67 20.53
C LYS A 317 1.67 -13.08 20.17
N LEU A 318 1.10 -12.46 19.15
CA LEU A 318 -0.28 -12.69 18.73
C LEU A 318 -0.34 -13.79 17.67
N ARG A 319 -0.99 -14.92 17.97
CA ARG A 319 -1.14 -16.03 17.03
C ARG A 319 -2.35 -15.85 16.12
N HIS A 320 -3.52 -15.57 16.69
CA HIS A 320 -4.74 -15.29 15.94
C HIS A 320 -5.81 -14.64 16.82
N LEU A 321 -6.77 -13.97 16.18
CA LEU A 321 -8.07 -13.62 16.77
C LEU A 321 -9.14 -14.60 16.30
N GLU A 322 -10.16 -14.82 17.13
CA GLU A 322 -11.36 -15.58 16.77
C GLU A 322 -12.60 -14.79 17.15
N LEU A 323 -13.55 -14.65 16.23
CA LEU A 323 -14.88 -14.11 16.51
C LEU A 323 -15.86 -15.28 16.46
N VAL A 324 -16.52 -15.54 17.58
CA VAL A 324 -17.46 -16.64 17.74
C VAL A 324 -18.86 -16.05 17.85
N PRO A 325 -19.78 -16.32 16.90
CA PRO A 325 -21.16 -15.88 17.02
C PRO A 325 -21.76 -16.37 18.32
N ILE A 326 -22.38 -15.45 19.06
CA ILE A 326 -23.24 -15.79 20.18
C ILE A 326 -24.61 -16.07 19.56
N VAL A 327 -25.00 -17.34 19.60
CA VAL A 327 -26.33 -17.77 19.19
C VAL A 327 -27.18 -17.74 20.45
N ASP A 328 -28.17 -16.85 20.48
CA ASP A 328 -29.26 -16.90 21.46
C ASP A 328 -30.14 -18.13 21.24
#